data_AF-A0A497RHE8-F1
#
_entry.id   AF-A0A497RHE8-F1
#
_cell.length_a   1.000
_cell.length_b   1.000
_cell.length_c   1.000
_cell.angle_alpha   90.00
_cell.angle_beta   90.00
_cell.angle_gamma   90.00
#
_symmetry.space_group_name_H-M   'P 1'
#
loop_
_entity.id
_entity.type
_entity.pdbx_description
1 polymer ?
#
loop_
_entity_poly.entity_id
_entity_poly.type
_entity_poly.pdbx_seq_one_letter_code
_entity_poly.pdbx_strand_id
1 'polypeptide(L)'
;MEIFPGITLDAMEAEIPIVELKPKKGCPYGEVVFMGDFHVGSGHFSEKQYLEYVKWIKENPTVKVVLMGDYVEMGSLSRYGASEKQLASIQLMEIVRLLRPIKNRIIVFLEGNHEERFWRATKGTESLTEIIAAKLGINPLMPGPERGQLFVIRIKYKNFVQNYPVYAIHGATSAVIRKETQLKKIFENLRASLIAHAHIHQIFKDHKTYYAVRKLNDKFYLTCHEQHWLTTGCFVKNLGYAEKKSLPITKIGAPIVRFYYDKEGIEIIDDPRITYNIGIKTDTKAGGLSLQELRRITGVGEPKYDLDKIVREFGRRVKWKERDLSSK
;
A
#
# COMPACT_ATOMS: atom_id res chain seq x y z
N MET A 1 -5.56 11.78 24.36
CA MET A 1 -4.65 10.71 24.81
C MET A 1 -5.08 10.27 26.19
N GLU A 2 -5.38 8.98 26.34
CA GLU A 2 -5.68 8.35 27.62
C GLU A 2 -4.38 7.82 28.23
N ILE A 3 -4.33 7.74 29.56
CA ILE A 3 -3.20 7.17 30.29
C ILE A 3 -3.70 5.87 30.91
N PHE A 4 -3.58 4.78 30.15
CA PHE A 4 -3.66 3.44 30.73
C PHE A 4 -2.34 3.19 31.47
N PRO A 5 -2.35 2.80 32.75
CA PRO A 5 -1.15 2.33 33.41
C PRO A 5 -0.67 1.05 32.73
N GLY A 6 0.60 1.01 32.38
CA GLY A 6 1.21 -0.10 31.65
C GLY A 6 2.72 -0.05 31.76
N ILE A 7 3.36 -1.17 31.40
CA ILE A 7 4.81 -1.26 31.33
C ILE A 7 5.24 -0.75 29.96
N THR A 8 6.09 0.28 29.92
CA THR A 8 6.84 0.61 28.71
C THR A 8 7.72 -0.59 28.38
N LEU A 9 7.55 -1.17 27.19
CA LEU A 9 8.45 -2.21 26.68
C LEU A 9 9.88 -1.64 26.60
N ASP A 10 10.88 -2.52 26.55
CA ASP A 10 12.29 -2.14 26.76
C ASP A 10 12.72 -0.98 25.85
N ALA A 11 13.65 -0.13 26.30
CA ALA A 11 13.98 1.14 25.64
C ALA A 11 14.51 1.01 24.20
N MET A 12 14.88 -0.21 23.78
CA MET A 12 15.22 -0.55 22.41
C MET A 12 13.99 -0.77 21.49
N GLU A 13 12.79 -0.98 22.04
CA GLU A 13 11.51 -1.08 21.31
C GLU A 13 10.83 0.27 21.04
N ALA A 14 11.66 1.30 20.81
CA ALA A 14 11.42 2.54 20.05
C ALA A 14 10.22 3.45 20.39
N GLU A 15 10.51 4.75 20.47
CA GLU A 15 9.48 5.81 20.42
C GLU A 15 8.58 5.66 19.17
N ILE A 16 7.26 5.73 19.34
CA ILE A 16 6.31 5.61 18.23
C ILE A 16 6.52 6.78 17.24
N PRO A 17 6.90 6.53 15.97
CA PRO A 17 7.23 7.61 15.03
C PRO A 17 6.04 8.52 14.73
N ILE A 18 6.29 9.83 14.65
CA ILE A 18 5.26 10.84 14.42
C ILE A 18 5.37 11.43 13.01
N VAL A 19 4.30 11.29 12.24
CA VAL A 19 4.17 11.85 10.88
C VAL A 19 3.31 13.11 10.93
N GLU A 20 3.94 14.28 10.80
CA GLU A 20 3.25 15.57 10.67
C GLU A 20 2.55 15.66 9.29
N LEU A 21 1.22 15.75 9.30
CA LEU A 21 0.32 15.85 8.16
C LEU A 21 -0.19 17.30 8.03
N LYS A 22 -0.16 17.85 6.81
CA LYS A 22 -0.65 19.21 6.55
C LYS A 22 -2.13 19.19 6.12
N PRO A 23 -2.99 20.07 6.67
CA PRO A 23 -4.36 20.22 6.17
C PRO A 23 -4.39 20.62 4.70
N LYS A 24 -5.40 20.14 3.98
CA LYS A 24 -5.71 20.55 2.61
C LYS A 24 -6.23 21.99 2.60
N LYS A 25 -5.83 22.80 1.61
CA LYS A 25 -6.18 24.23 1.56
C LYS A 25 -7.70 24.43 1.57
N GLY A 26 -8.22 25.09 2.60
CA GLY A 26 -9.65 25.35 2.76
C GLY A 26 -10.46 24.18 3.35
N CYS A 27 -9.80 23.13 3.87
CA CYS A 27 -10.46 21.96 4.43
C CYS A 27 -10.01 21.70 5.89
N PRO A 28 -10.88 21.15 6.75
CA PRO A 28 -10.56 20.85 8.15
C PRO A 28 -9.69 19.60 8.36
N TYR A 29 -9.18 18.99 7.28
CA TYR A 29 -8.51 17.70 7.28
C TYR A 29 -7.25 17.67 6.42
N GLY A 30 -6.35 16.73 6.73
CA GLY A 30 -5.28 16.27 5.84
C GLY A 30 -5.65 14.92 5.23
N GLU A 31 -5.04 14.57 4.08
CA GLU A 31 -5.35 13.34 3.33
C GLU A 31 -4.14 12.39 3.23
N VAL A 32 -4.38 11.10 3.41
CA VAL A 32 -3.40 10.02 3.22
C VAL A 32 -4.01 8.93 2.36
N VAL A 33 -3.27 8.40 1.38
CA VAL A 33 -3.67 7.23 0.61
C VAL A 33 -2.88 6.00 1.08
N PHE A 34 -3.58 4.88 1.25
CA PHE A 34 -3.01 3.60 1.66
C PHE A 34 -3.08 2.65 0.46
N MET A 35 -1.96 2.42 -0.22
CA MET A 35 -1.92 1.73 -1.52
C MET A 35 -0.83 0.67 -1.58
N GLY A 36 -1.16 -0.51 -2.07
CA GLY A 36 -0.25 -1.63 -2.30
C GLY A 36 -0.90 -2.62 -3.24
N ASP A 37 -0.46 -3.87 -3.18
CA ASP A 37 -1.03 -4.97 -3.95
C ASP A 37 -1.02 -4.61 -5.46
N PHE A 38 0.14 -4.16 -5.95
CA PHE A 38 0.34 -3.71 -7.33
C PHE A 38 0.66 -4.86 -8.29
N HIS A 39 1.43 -5.85 -7.84
CA HIS A 39 1.89 -6.99 -8.66
C HIS A 39 2.52 -6.56 -10.00
N VAL A 40 3.43 -5.59 -9.97
CA VAL A 40 4.18 -5.16 -11.16
C VAL A 40 4.93 -6.35 -11.75
N GLY A 41 4.63 -6.71 -12.99
CA GLY A 41 5.09 -7.95 -13.65
C GLY A 41 3.96 -8.94 -13.97
N SER A 42 2.84 -8.87 -13.23
CA SER A 42 1.62 -9.62 -13.51
C SER A 42 0.99 -9.17 -14.83
N GLY A 43 0.49 -10.13 -15.61
CA GLY A 43 -0.30 -9.85 -16.81
C GLY A 43 -1.60 -9.08 -16.59
N HIS A 44 -1.99 -8.83 -15.33
CA HIS A 44 -3.26 -8.21 -14.94
C HIS A 44 -3.12 -6.90 -14.14
N PHE A 45 -1.89 -6.38 -13.95
CA PHE A 45 -1.66 -5.05 -13.36
C PHE A 45 -2.39 -3.95 -14.15
N SER A 46 -2.97 -3.00 -13.43
CA SER A 46 -3.84 -1.96 -13.97
C SER A 46 -3.14 -0.60 -13.99
N GLU A 47 -2.06 -0.48 -14.78
CA GLU A 47 -1.18 0.71 -14.82
C GLU A 47 -1.97 2.01 -15.05
N LYS A 48 -2.98 2.05 -15.92
CA LYS A 48 -3.83 3.24 -16.13
C LYS A 48 -4.41 3.75 -14.81
N GLN A 49 -5.04 2.86 -14.04
CA GLN A 49 -5.66 3.17 -12.76
C GLN A 49 -4.62 3.57 -11.70
N TYR A 50 -3.45 2.93 -11.67
CA TYR A 50 -2.32 3.36 -10.85
C TYR A 50 -1.87 4.79 -11.19
N LEU A 51 -1.76 5.13 -12.48
CA LEU A 51 -1.35 6.46 -12.93
C LEU A 51 -2.42 7.54 -12.68
N GLU A 52 -3.70 7.17 -12.64
CA GLU A 52 -4.79 8.06 -12.21
C GLU A 52 -4.64 8.43 -10.72
N TYR A 53 -4.22 7.51 -9.85
CA TYR A 53 -3.82 7.83 -8.47
C TYR A 53 -2.56 8.70 -8.42
N VAL A 54 -1.49 8.35 -9.15
CA VAL A 54 -0.25 9.16 -9.19
C VAL A 54 -0.53 10.59 -9.66
N LYS A 55 -1.41 10.77 -10.65
CA LYS A 55 -1.88 12.09 -11.09
C LYS A 55 -2.54 12.84 -9.94
N TRP A 56 -3.54 12.23 -9.29
CA TRP A 56 -4.26 12.85 -8.18
C TRP A 56 -3.35 13.20 -6.98
N ILE A 57 -2.40 12.34 -6.63
CA ILE A 57 -1.40 12.60 -5.56
C ILE A 57 -0.51 13.80 -5.92
N LYS A 58 -0.12 13.97 -7.19
CA LYS A 58 0.62 15.16 -7.64
C LYS A 58 -0.23 16.43 -7.60
N GLU A 59 -1.51 16.34 -7.96
CA GLU A 59 -2.48 17.45 -7.94
C GLU A 59 -2.87 17.88 -6.51
N ASN A 60 -2.67 17.04 -5.49
CA ASN A 60 -3.03 17.30 -4.10
C ASN A 60 -1.75 17.33 -3.22
N PRO A 61 -0.95 18.41 -3.27
CA PRO A 61 0.43 18.44 -2.76
C PRO A 61 0.58 18.45 -1.22
N THR A 62 -0.48 18.20 -0.45
CA THR A 62 -0.41 17.89 0.99
C THR A 62 -0.57 16.39 1.30
N VAL A 63 -0.97 15.57 0.32
CA VAL A 63 -1.19 14.14 0.49
C VAL A 63 0.09 13.40 0.89
N LYS A 64 -0.06 12.41 1.79
CA LYS A 64 0.96 11.40 2.11
C LYS A 64 0.54 10.02 1.60
N VAL A 65 1.52 9.13 1.43
CA VAL A 65 1.35 7.78 0.89
C VAL A 65 1.88 6.75 1.89
N VAL A 66 1.03 5.82 2.29
CA VAL A 66 1.43 4.56 2.94
C VAL A 66 1.48 3.49 1.86
N LEU A 67 2.63 2.87 1.67
CA LEU A 67 2.80 1.73 0.76
C LEU A 67 2.61 0.41 1.53
N MET A 68 1.72 -0.45 1.01
CA MET A 68 1.05 -1.53 1.77
C MET A 68 1.52 -2.97 1.46
N GLY A 69 2.64 -3.15 0.76
CA GLY A 69 3.18 -4.45 0.33
C GLY A 69 2.72 -4.90 -1.07
N ASP A 70 3.24 -6.04 -1.52
CA ASP A 70 2.95 -6.73 -2.79
C ASP A 70 3.09 -5.83 -4.04
N TYR A 71 4.26 -5.22 -4.18
CA TYR A 71 4.55 -4.27 -5.26
C TYR A 71 4.89 -4.95 -6.58
N VAL A 72 5.42 -6.16 -6.53
CA VAL A 72 5.93 -6.93 -7.68
C VAL A 72 5.30 -8.33 -7.72
N GLU A 73 5.22 -8.97 -8.88
CA GLU A 73 4.54 -10.26 -8.98
C GLU A 73 5.36 -11.42 -8.39
N MET A 74 6.69 -11.46 -8.57
CA MET A 74 7.60 -12.49 -8.00
C MET A 74 7.00 -13.92 -7.94
N GLY A 75 6.26 -14.28 -8.99
CA GLY A 75 5.39 -15.45 -9.04
C GLY A 75 6.17 -16.74 -9.28
N SER A 76 7.32 -16.64 -9.96
CA SER A 76 8.30 -17.71 -10.13
C SER A 76 8.91 -18.19 -8.80
N LEU A 77 8.81 -17.41 -7.72
CA LEU A 77 9.16 -17.83 -6.35
C LEU A 77 7.96 -18.46 -5.59
N SER A 78 6.81 -18.65 -6.24
CA SER A 78 5.58 -19.18 -5.64
C SER A 78 5.27 -20.61 -6.08
N ARG A 79 4.92 -21.46 -5.11
CA ARG A 79 4.47 -22.85 -5.35
C ARG A 79 3.15 -22.98 -6.13
N TYR A 80 2.46 -21.87 -6.43
CA TYR A 80 1.14 -21.87 -7.05
C TYR A 80 1.15 -21.66 -8.58
N GLY A 81 2.33 -21.46 -9.18
CA GLY A 81 2.46 -21.05 -10.57
C GLY A 81 2.19 -19.56 -10.77
N ALA A 82 2.59 -19.02 -11.92
CA ALA A 82 2.66 -17.58 -12.16
C ALA A 82 2.11 -17.18 -13.53
N SER A 83 1.50 -15.99 -13.62
CA SER A 83 1.19 -15.30 -14.88
C SER A 83 2.13 -14.11 -15.11
N GLU A 84 3.39 -14.26 -14.66
CA GLU A 84 4.47 -13.29 -14.88
C GLU A 84 4.76 -13.09 -16.37
N LYS A 85 4.89 -11.82 -16.76
CA LYS A 85 5.32 -11.40 -18.11
C LYS A 85 6.68 -10.70 -18.11
N GLN A 86 7.35 -10.63 -16.96
CA GLN A 86 8.57 -9.84 -16.75
C GLN A 86 9.52 -10.57 -15.79
N LEU A 87 10.83 -10.51 -16.06
CA LEU A 87 11.87 -10.97 -15.15
C LEU A 87 11.88 -10.12 -13.87
N ALA A 88 12.26 -10.72 -12.72
CA ALA A 88 12.34 -10.05 -11.42
C ALA A 88 13.08 -8.69 -11.45
N SER A 89 14.20 -8.61 -12.18
CA SER A 89 14.98 -7.37 -12.36
C SER A 89 14.23 -6.28 -13.14
N ILE A 90 13.36 -6.67 -14.08
CA ILE A 90 12.50 -5.76 -14.82
C ILE A 90 11.38 -5.24 -13.91
N GLN A 91 10.74 -6.13 -13.14
CA GLN A 91 9.72 -5.75 -12.15
C GLN A 91 10.26 -4.71 -11.16
N LEU A 92 11.50 -4.92 -10.67
CA LEU A 92 12.22 -3.99 -9.78
C LEU A 92 12.53 -2.63 -10.44
N MET A 93 12.98 -2.60 -11.69
CA MET A 93 13.17 -1.33 -12.41
C MET A 93 11.84 -0.59 -12.63
N GLU A 94 10.78 -1.34 -12.85
CA GLU A 94 9.44 -0.82 -13.17
C GLU A 94 8.75 -0.22 -11.94
N ILE A 95 8.79 -0.88 -10.78
CA ILE A 95 8.25 -0.29 -9.55
C ILE A 95 9.01 1.00 -9.16
N VAL A 96 10.33 1.04 -9.37
CA VAL A 96 11.14 2.25 -9.19
C VAL A 96 10.74 3.36 -10.18
N ARG A 97 10.40 3.02 -11.45
CA ARG A 97 9.85 3.98 -12.43
C ARG A 97 8.50 4.54 -11.98
N LEU A 98 7.60 3.66 -11.53
CA LEU A 98 6.23 3.96 -11.14
C LEU A 98 6.14 4.81 -9.87
N LEU A 99 6.96 4.54 -8.85
CA LEU A 99 6.95 5.28 -7.57
C LEU A 99 7.68 6.62 -7.62
N ARG A 100 8.63 6.80 -8.55
CA ARG A 100 9.52 7.98 -8.60
C ARG A 100 8.81 9.35 -8.53
N PRO A 101 7.66 9.61 -9.18
CA PRO A 101 6.99 10.91 -9.10
C PRO A 101 6.34 11.21 -7.75
N ILE A 102 6.04 10.18 -6.95
CA ILE A 102 5.41 10.31 -5.62
C ILE A 102 6.37 10.00 -4.48
N LYS A 103 7.65 9.73 -4.75
CA LYS A 103 8.62 9.25 -3.75
C LYS A 103 8.68 10.13 -2.48
N ASN A 104 8.63 11.45 -2.63
CA ASN A 104 8.67 12.43 -1.53
C ASN A 104 7.35 12.50 -0.71
N ARG A 105 6.35 11.66 -1.05
CA ARG A 105 5.06 11.53 -0.36
C ARG A 105 4.98 10.27 0.50
N ILE A 106 5.83 9.28 0.23
CA ILE A 106 5.88 8.01 0.96
C ILE A 106 6.33 8.29 2.40
N ILE A 107 5.56 7.78 3.37
CA ILE A 107 5.84 7.91 4.81
C ILE A 107 6.09 6.57 5.49
N VAL A 108 5.48 5.50 4.97
CA VAL A 108 5.59 4.12 5.42
C VAL A 108 5.73 3.25 4.17
N PHE A 109 6.59 2.24 4.23
CA PHE A 109 6.87 1.32 3.13
C PHE A 109 6.93 -0.10 3.71
N LEU A 110 5.78 -0.78 3.68
CA LEU A 110 5.64 -2.15 4.21
C LEU A 110 6.15 -3.19 3.22
N GLU A 111 6.37 -4.41 3.68
CA GLU A 111 6.58 -5.59 2.83
C GLU A 111 5.32 -6.46 2.84
N GLY A 112 4.98 -7.03 1.67
CA GLY A 112 3.96 -8.06 1.53
C GLY A 112 4.55 -9.43 1.28
N ASN A 113 3.69 -10.45 1.14
CA ASN A 113 4.15 -11.81 0.95
C ASN A 113 4.78 -12.08 -0.45
N HIS A 114 4.83 -11.10 -1.34
CA HIS A 114 5.60 -11.14 -2.59
C HIS A 114 7.04 -10.68 -2.35
N GLU A 115 7.26 -9.66 -1.52
CA GLU A 115 8.60 -9.27 -1.05
C GLU A 115 9.20 -10.33 -0.09
N GLU A 116 8.38 -10.90 0.80
CA GLU A 116 8.74 -12.01 1.71
C GLU A 116 9.33 -13.21 0.95
N ARG A 117 8.80 -13.56 -0.23
CA ARG A 117 9.34 -14.65 -1.08
C ARG A 117 10.75 -14.35 -1.55
N PHE A 118 11.01 -13.09 -1.94
CA PHE A 118 12.34 -12.65 -2.35
C PHE A 118 13.31 -12.70 -1.17
N TRP A 119 12.93 -12.12 -0.02
CA TRP A 119 13.73 -12.15 1.21
C TRP A 119 14.06 -13.58 1.67
N ARG A 120 13.08 -14.50 1.62
CA ARG A 120 13.32 -15.93 1.93
C ARG A 120 14.21 -16.62 0.88
N ALA A 121 14.09 -16.28 -0.40
CA ALA A 121 14.94 -16.81 -1.46
C ALA A 121 16.41 -16.34 -1.33
N THR A 122 16.64 -15.11 -0.86
CA THR A 122 17.98 -14.59 -0.52
C THR A 122 18.45 -15.00 0.88
N LYS A 123 17.73 -15.90 1.58
CA LYS A 123 18.01 -16.33 2.97
C LYS A 123 18.13 -15.15 3.96
N GLY A 124 17.42 -14.07 3.68
CA GLY A 124 17.34 -12.86 4.49
C GLY A 124 18.45 -11.85 4.27
N THR A 125 19.34 -12.03 3.29
CA THR A 125 20.45 -11.08 3.03
C THR A 125 20.03 -9.82 2.26
N GLU A 126 18.83 -9.80 1.65
CA GLU A 126 18.33 -8.66 0.87
C GLU A 126 16.82 -8.46 1.07
N SER A 127 16.39 -7.27 1.50
CA SER A 127 15.00 -6.81 1.35
C SER A 127 14.80 -6.15 -0.01
N LEU A 128 13.72 -6.51 -0.72
CA LEU A 128 13.36 -5.85 -1.96
C LEU A 128 12.91 -4.40 -1.73
N THR A 129 12.23 -4.13 -0.61
CA THR A 129 11.72 -2.80 -0.26
C THR A 129 12.85 -1.84 0.08
N GLU A 130 13.88 -2.29 0.80
CA GLU A 130 15.11 -1.51 1.03
C GLU A 130 15.81 -1.18 -0.30
N ILE A 131 15.92 -2.16 -1.20
CA ILE A 131 16.50 -1.95 -2.54
C ILE A 131 15.69 -0.92 -3.35
N ILE A 132 14.36 -0.92 -3.27
CA ILE A 132 13.50 0.09 -3.92
C ILE A 132 13.68 1.46 -3.26
N ALA A 133 13.67 1.54 -1.93
CA ALA A 133 13.87 2.79 -1.17
C ALA A 133 15.23 3.44 -1.49
N ALA A 134 16.31 2.65 -1.53
CA ALA A 134 17.64 3.08 -1.93
C ALA A 134 17.68 3.58 -3.39
N LYS A 135 17.08 2.85 -4.34
CA LYS A 135 17.00 3.26 -5.76
C LYS A 135 16.09 4.48 -6.01
N LEU A 136 15.19 4.79 -5.07
CA LEU A 136 14.42 6.02 -5.04
C LEU A 136 15.17 7.15 -4.31
N GLY A 137 16.09 6.85 -3.40
CA GLY A 137 16.73 7.84 -2.52
C GLY A 137 15.70 8.46 -1.57
N ILE A 138 15.09 7.61 -0.74
CA ILE A 138 14.11 7.95 0.31
C ILE A 138 14.37 7.09 1.56
N ASN A 139 13.97 7.58 2.73
CA ASN A 139 14.02 6.84 4.00
C ASN A 139 12.66 6.92 4.73
N PRO A 140 11.65 6.14 4.31
CA PRO A 140 10.36 6.05 5.00
C PRO A 140 10.43 5.11 6.21
N LEU A 141 9.35 5.02 6.99
CA LEU A 141 9.23 4.00 8.04
C LEU A 141 9.12 2.60 7.38
N MET A 142 10.05 1.72 7.71
CA MET A 142 10.18 0.37 7.16
C MET A 142 10.31 -0.62 8.33
N PRO A 143 9.26 -1.38 8.69
CA PRO A 143 9.30 -2.31 9.82
C PRO A 143 10.03 -3.63 9.48
N GLY A 144 10.33 -3.88 8.20
CA GLY A 144 10.89 -5.13 7.67
C GLY A 144 9.83 -6.16 7.24
N PRO A 145 10.25 -7.34 6.76
CA PRO A 145 9.36 -8.44 6.38
C PRO A 145 8.47 -8.89 7.55
N GLU A 146 7.29 -9.41 7.21
CA GLU A 146 6.30 -10.01 8.13
C GLU A 146 5.78 -9.09 9.26
N ARG A 147 6.18 -7.81 9.31
CA ARG A 147 5.85 -6.86 10.39
C ARG A 147 4.96 -5.70 9.94
N GLY A 148 4.07 -5.26 10.82
CA GLY A 148 3.30 -4.02 10.67
C GLY A 148 3.97 -2.82 11.34
N GLN A 149 3.67 -1.61 10.85
CA GLN A 149 4.16 -0.35 11.41
C GLN A 149 3.06 0.32 12.25
N LEU A 150 3.36 0.58 13.54
CA LEU A 150 2.62 1.55 14.35
C LEU A 150 3.27 2.93 14.22
N PHE A 151 2.47 3.97 14.01
CA PHE A 151 2.92 5.36 13.92
C PHE A 151 1.80 6.32 14.31
N VAL A 152 2.12 7.58 14.63
CA VAL A 152 1.12 8.62 14.92
C VAL A 152 1.01 9.57 13.75
N ILE A 153 -0.16 9.65 13.11
CA ILE A 153 -0.48 10.76 12.22
C ILE A 153 -0.89 11.95 13.08
N ARG A 154 -0.13 13.03 12.97
CA ARG A 154 -0.37 14.26 13.71
C ARG A 154 -0.76 15.36 12.73
N ILE A 155 -1.87 16.05 13.01
CA ILE A 155 -2.32 17.19 12.22
C ILE A 155 -2.42 18.44 13.11
N LYS A 156 -1.88 19.55 12.61
CA LYS A 156 -1.81 20.84 13.31
C LYS A 156 -2.40 21.95 12.45
N TYR A 157 -3.24 22.79 13.04
CA TYR A 157 -3.71 24.02 12.40
C TYR A 157 -4.08 25.09 13.43
N LYS A 158 -3.39 26.24 13.39
CA LYS A 158 -3.48 27.28 14.42
C LYS A 158 -3.28 26.65 15.82
N ASN A 159 -4.28 26.74 16.69
CA ASN A 159 -4.25 26.24 18.06
C ASN A 159 -4.73 24.78 18.18
N PHE A 160 -5.20 24.17 17.08
CA PHE A 160 -5.68 22.79 17.06
C PHE A 160 -4.54 21.81 16.77
N VAL A 161 -4.45 20.76 17.57
CA VAL A 161 -3.48 19.66 17.42
C VAL A 161 -4.20 18.34 17.68
N GLN A 162 -4.28 17.48 16.66
CA GLN A 162 -4.81 16.11 16.81
C GLN A 162 -3.73 15.08 16.50
N ASN A 163 -3.79 13.95 17.20
CA ASN A 163 -2.83 12.86 17.11
C ASN A 163 -3.60 11.53 17.00
N TYR A 164 -3.50 10.89 15.84
CA TYR A 164 -4.18 9.64 15.51
C TYR A 164 -3.15 8.51 15.44
N PRO A 165 -3.12 7.57 16.41
CA PRO A 165 -2.37 6.33 16.26
C PRO A 165 -2.92 5.55 15.07
N VAL A 166 -2.04 5.14 14.16
CA VAL A 166 -2.33 4.35 12.98
C VAL A 166 -1.44 3.12 12.97
N TYR A 167 -2.05 1.95 12.82
CA TYR A 167 -1.34 0.71 12.53
C TYR A 167 -1.57 0.31 11.07
N ALA A 168 -0.50 0.03 10.34
CA ALA A 168 -0.57 -0.46 8.97
C ALA A 168 0.23 -1.76 8.84
N ILE A 169 -0.38 -2.79 8.29
CA ILE A 169 0.23 -4.10 8.05
C ILE A 169 -0.20 -4.62 6.67
N HIS A 170 0.66 -5.35 5.95
CA HIS A 170 0.20 -6.06 4.76
C HIS A 170 -0.76 -7.19 5.15
N GLY A 171 -0.31 -8.05 6.06
CA GLY A 171 -1.08 -9.14 6.66
C GLY A 171 -0.94 -10.45 5.86
N ALA A 172 -1.44 -11.55 6.42
CA ALA A 172 -1.36 -12.86 5.78
C ALA A 172 -2.63 -13.66 6.09
N THR A 173 -3.46 -13.94 5.08
CA THR A 173 -4.75 -14.61 5.32
C THR A 173 -5.41 -15.22 4.08
N SER A 174 -5.84 -16.48 4.19
CA SER A 174 -6.73 -17.14 3.22
C SER A 174 -8.21 -16.74 3.35
N ALA A 175 -8.60 -16.00 4.39
CA ALA A 175 -9.98 -15.62 4.69
C ALA A 175 -10.46 -14.40 3.87
N VAL A 176 -10.56 -14.56 2.54
CA VAL A 176 -10.98 -13.50 1.61
C VAL A 176 -12.50 -13.23 1.66
N ILE A 177 -13.29 -14.22 2.07
CA ILE A 177 -14.76 -14.14 2.14
C ILE A 177 -15.21 -13.54 3.48
N ARG A 178 -14.95 -14.25 4.60
CA ARG A 178 -15.24 -13.78 5.97
C ARG A 178 -14.10 -12.91 6.52
N LYS A 179 -13.86 -11.81 5.81
CA LYS A 179 -12.79 -10.81 6.04
C LYS A 179 -12.72 -10.44 7.53
N GLU A 180 -13.90 -10.19 8.13
CA GLU A 180 -14.14 -9.72 9.50
C GLU A 180 -13.50 -10.59 10.60
N THR A 181 -13.19 -11.84 10.29
CA THR A 181 -12.59 -12.77 11.26
C THR A 181 -11.14 -12.41 11.62
N GLN A 182 -10.39 -11.75 10.73
CA GLN A 182 -8.96 -11.51 10.93
C GLN A 182 -8.63 -10.21 11.68
N LEU A 183 -9.11 -9.04 11.23
CA LEU A 183 -8.97 -7.83 12.06
C LEU A 183 -9.70 -7.87 13.40
N LYS A 184 -10.63 -8.82 13.66
CA LYS A 184 -11.10 -9.07 15.04
C LYS A 184 -9.94 -9.44 15.95
N LYS A 185 -9.00 -10.27 15.50
CA LYS A 185 -7.77 -10.57 16.25
C LYS A 185 -6.90 -9.33 16.45
N ILE A 186 -6.78 -8.46 15.45
CA ILE A 186 -5.96 -7.23 15.56
C ILE A 186 -6.63 -6.22 16.51
N PHE A 187 -7.96 -6.07 16.46
CA PHE A 187 -8.75 -5.18 17.31
C PHE A 187 -8.71 -5.56 18.80
N GLU A 188 -8.66 -6.85 19.14
CA GLU A 188 -8.52 -7.28 20.54
C GLU A 188 -7.07 -7.14 21.06
N ASN A 189 -6.06 -7.08 20.18
CA ASN A 189 -4.65 -6.94 20.56
C ASN A 189 -4.11 -5.50 20.47
N LEU A 190 -4.76 -4.59 19.74
CA LEU A 190 -4.25 -3.23 19.52
C LEU A 190 -5.37 -2.17 19.50
N ARG A 191 -5.13 -1.10 20.27
CA ARG A 191 -5.95 0.12 20.24
C ARG A 191 -5.27 1.20 19.40
N ALA A 192 -5.94 1.62 18.33
CA ALA A 192 -5.48 2.66 17.41
C ALA A 192 -6.70 3.36 16.78
N SER A 193 -6.57 4.62 16.35
CA SER A 193 -7.66 5.30 15.64
C SER A 193 -7.93 4.65 14.28
N LEU A 194 -6.90 4.12 13.62
CA LEU A 194 -7.01 3.40 12.35
C LEU A 194 -6.14 2.14 12.33
N ILE A 195 -6.71 1.05 11.82
CA ILE A 195 -6.01 -0.20 11.50
C ILE A 195 -6.17 -0.47 10.00
N ALA A 196 -5.08 -0.41 9.24
CA ALA A 196 -5.03 -0.65 7.80
C ALA A 196 -4.39 -2.02 7.47
N HIS A 197 -5.04 -2.80 6.61
CA HIS A 197 -4.65 -4.17 6.23
C HIS A 197 -4.71 -4.37 4.70
N ALA A 198 -3.70 -5.00 4.09
CA ALA A 198 -3.63 -5.22 2.64
C ALA A 198 -4.12 -6.64 2.25
N HIS A 199 -3.49 -7.27 1.25
CA HIS A 199 -3.49 -8.71 0.96
C HIS A 199 -4.80 -9.31 0.42
N ILE A 200 -5.95 -8.86 0.91
CA ILE A 200 -7.26 -9.44 0.55
C ILE A 200 -7.83 -8.90 -0.78
N HIS A 201 -7.10 -8.03 -1.49
CA HIS A 201 -7.44 -7.46 -2.79
C HIS A 201 -8.85 -6.83 -2.84
N GLN A 202 -9.23 -6.14 -1.76
CA GLN A 202 -10.58 -5.63 -1.52
C GLN A 202 -10.52 -4.37 -0.65
N ILE A 203 -11.29 -3.34 -1.03
CA ILE A 203 -11.59 -2.22 -0.12
C ILE A 203 -12.75 -2.67 0.79
N PHE A 204 -12.56 -2.52 2.09
CA PHE A 204 -13.58 -2.72 3.11
C PHE A 204 -13.26 -1.77 4.28
N LYS A 205 -14.28 -1.25 4.92
CA LYS A 205 -14.17 -0.37 6.08
C LYS A 205 -15.30 -0.66 7.06
N ASP A 206 -14.99 -0.49 8.32
CA ASP A 206 -15.90 -0.65 9.45
C ASP A 206 -15.35 0.16 10.64
N HIS A 207 -16.04 0.20 11.76
CA HIS A 207 -15.59 0.89 12.97
C HIS A 207 -16.19 0.26 14.23
N LYS A 208 -15.41 0.27 15.32
CA LYS A 208 -15.86 -0.08 16.67
C LYS A 208 -15.89 1.19 17.50
N THR A 209 -17.08 1.65 17.87
CA THR A 209 -17.26 2.64 18.93
C THR A 209 -17.12 1.94 20.29
N TYR A 210 -16.38 2.52 21.23
CA TYR A 210 -16.23 1.97 22.57
C TYR A 210 -16.06 3.06 23.64
N TYR A 211 -16.45 2.74 24.87
CA TYR A 211 -16.16 3.58 26.02
C TYR A 211 -14.82 3.22 26.65
N ALA A 212 -14.12 4.25 27.12
CA ALA A 212 -12.94 4.15 27.96
C ALA A 212 -12.96 5.26 29.04
N VAL A 213 -11.89 5.36 29.83
CA VAL A 213 -11.82 6.29 30.97
C VAL A 213 -10.60 7.19 30.85
N ARG A 214 -10.84 8.49 30.75
CA ARG A 214 -9.81 9.52 30.65
C ARG A 214 -9.67 10.29 31.96
N LYS A 215 -8.48 10.28 32.55
CA LYS A 215 -8.12 11.24 33.62
C LYS A 215 -7.90 12.64 33.00
N LEU A 216 -8.52 13.66 33.59
CA LEU A 216 -8.35 15.08 33.26
C LEU A 216 -8.24 15.86 34.58
N ASN A 217 -7.05 16.41 34.86
CA ASN A 217 -6.66 16.81 36.22
C ASN A 217 -6.97 15.66 37.19
N ASP A 218 -7.43 15.90 38.42
CA ASP A 218 -7.77 14.81 39.37
C ASP A 218 -9.21 14.29 39.26
N LYS A 219 -9.81 14.36 38.07
CA LYS A 219 -11.14 13.80 37.78
C LYS A 219 -11.06 12.78 36.64
N PHE A 220 -11.91 11.76 36.72
CA PHE A 220 -12.05 10.73 35.70
C PHE A 220 -13.35 10.94 34.93
N TYR A 221 -13.28 10.80 33.60
CA TYR A 221 -14.40 11.01 32.70
C TYR A 221 -14.61 9.78 31.83
N LEU A 222 -15.87 9.41 31.61
CA LEU A 222 -16.23 8.44 30.58
C LEU A 222 -16.01 9.10 29.20
N THR A 223 -15.19 8.48 28.37
CA THR A 223 -14.84 8.95 27.03
C THR A 223 -15.29 7.95 25.98
N CYS A 224 -15.90 8.44 24.91
CA CYS A 224 -16.31 7.63 23.76
C CYS A 224 -15.26 7.75 22.65
N HIS A 225 -14.85 6.63 22.08
CA HIS A 225 -13.80 6.53 21.06
C HIS A 225 -14.27 5.71 19.86
N GLU A 226 -13.74 6.03 18.69
CA GLU A 226 -13.91 5.24 17.47
C GLU A 226 -12.56 4.66 17.02
N GLN A 227 -12.56 3.36 16.70
CA GLN A 227 -11.43 2.66 16.09
C GLN A 227 -11.87 2.14 14.73
N HIS A 228 -11.28 2.70 13.67
CA HIS A 228 -11.66 2.41 12.28
C HIS A 228 -10.84 1.26 11.69
N TRP A 229 -11.52 0.41 10.92
CA TRP A 229 -10.94 -0.61 10.07
C TRP A 229 -10.74 -0.07 8.65
N LEU A 230 -9.65 -0.47 8.01
CA LEU A 230 -9.49 -0.31 6.57
C LEU A 230 -8.79 -1.52 5.94
N THR A 231 -9.31 -2.00 4.81
CA THR A 231 -8.50 -2.77 3.85
C THR A 231 -8.28 -2.04 2.54
N THR A 232 -7.11 -2.22 1.94
CA THR A 232 -6.51 -1.20 1.06
C THR A 232 -6.72 -1.40 -0.45
N GLY A 233 -7.57 -2.34 -0.87
CA GLY A 233 -7.85 -2.59 -2.29
C GLY A 233 -6.74 -3.42 -2.97
N CYS A 234 -6.53 -3.19 -4.27
CA CYS A 234 -5.32 -3.56 -5.02
C CYS A 234 -5.32 -2.88 -6.41
N PHE A 235 -4.24 -3.03 -7.17
CA PHE A 235 -4.14 -2.54 -8.55
C PHE A 235 -4.11 -3.66 -9.61
N VAL A 236 -4.67 -4.83 -9.29
CA VAL A 236 -4.74 -6.01 -10.16
C VAL A 236 -6.19 -6.33 -10.54
N LYS A 237 -6.43 -6.71 -11.79
CA LYS A 237 -7.74 -7.19 -12.26
C LYS A 237 -7.95 -8.64 -11.79
N ASN A 238 -9.14 -8.95 -11.24
CA ASN A 238 -9.50 -10.34 -10.90
C ASN A 238 -9.67 -11.16 -12.19
N LEU A 239 -8.63 -11.93 -12.53
CA LEU A 239 -8.50 -12.86 -13.65
C LEU A 239 -7.53 -13.99 -13.26
N GLY A 240 -7.56 -15.12 -13.96
CA GLY A 240 -6.56 -16.17 -13.80
C GLY A 240 -6.70 -16.95 -12.49
N TYR A 241 -5.73 -16.84 -11.55
CA TYR A 241 -5.78 -17.59 -10.29
C TYR A 241 -6.96 -17.19 -9.39
N ALA A 242 -7.29 -15.90 -9.32
CA ALA A 242 -8.41 -15.41 -8.52
C ALA A 242 -9.77 -15.88 -9.08
N GLU A 243 -9.91 -15.83 -10.41
CA GLU A 243 -11.03 -16.35 -11.18
C GLU A 243 -11.19 -17.87 -11.03
N LYS A 244 -10.10 -18.64 -11.18
CA LYS A 244 -10.04 -20.09 -10.95
C LYS A 244 -10.43 -20.50 -9.53
N LYS A 245 -10.27 -19.62 -8.55
CA LYS A 245 -10.70 -19.82 -7.15
C LYS A 245 -12.04 -19.15 -6.81
N SER A 246 -12.74 -18.58 -7.80
CA SER A 246 -14.00 -17.85 -7.60
C SER A 246 -13.92 -16.78 -6.52
N LEU A 247 -12.77 -16.11 -6.39
CA LEU A 247 -12.59 -15.03 -5.42
C LEU A 247 -13.44 -13.80 -5.80
N PRO A 248 -13.90 -13.00 -4.82
CA PRO A 248 -14.71 -11.81 -5.07
C PRO A 248 -14.06 -10.84 -6.08
N ILE A 249 -14.87 -10.27 -6.98
CA ILE A 249 -14.40 -9.28 -7.97
C ILE A 249 -13.78 -8.08 -7.25
N THR A 250 -12.60 -7.65 -7.70
CA THR A 250 -11.80 -6.63 -7.02
C THR A 250 -12.14 -5.23 -7.49
N LYS A 251 -12.56 -4.36 -6.57
CA LYS A 251 -12.55 -2.92 -6.82
C LYS A 251 -11.11 -2.42 -6.87
N ILE A 252 -10.63 -2.13 -8.07
CA ILE A 252 -9.30 -1.61 -8.35
C ILE A 252 -9.16 -0.21 -7.73
N GLY A 253 -8.01 0.07 -7.12
CA GLY A 253 -7.70 1.34 -6.46
C GLY A 253 -7.33 1.19 -4.98
N ALA A 254 -7.26 2.32 -4.29
CA ALA A 254 -6.79 2.44 -2.91
C ALA A 254 -7.63 3.47 -2.12
N PRO A 255 -7.99 3.21 -0.87
CA PRO A 255 -8.76 4.14 -0.07
C PRO A 255 -7.98 5.41 0.26
N ILE A 256 -8.69 6.54 0.22
CA ILE A 256 -8.20 7.84 0.70
C ILE A 256 -8.77 8.06 2.10
N VAL A 257 -7.90 8.37 3.06
CA VAL A 257 -8.28 8.59 4.46
C VAL A 257 -8.02 10.04 4.82
N ARG A 258 -9.01 10.67 5.46
CA ARG A 258 -8.94 12.04 5.98
C ARG A 258 -8.86 12.04 7.49
N PHE A 259 -7.91 12.82 8.01
CA PHE A 259 -7.70 13.03 9.44
C PHE A 259 -8.00 14.49 9.76
N TYR A 260 -8.97 14.74 10.64
CA TYR A 260 -9.46 16.08 10.97
C TYR A 260 -8.61 16.74 12.06
N TYR A 261 -8.46 18.08 12.04
CA TYR A 261 -7.82 18.83 13.13
C TYR A 261 -8.81 19.48 14.10
N ASP A 262 -10.02 19.80 13.63
CA ASP A 262 -11.04 20.56 14.35
C ASP A 262 -11.93 19.68 15.25
N LYS A 263 -12.06 18.41 14.89
CA LYS A 263 -12.69 17.34 15.66
C LYS A 263 -11.76 16.13 15.76
N GLU A 264 -12.05 15.23 16.69
CA GLU A 264 -11.47 13.87 16.69
C GLU A 264 -12.33 13.02 15.75
N GLY A 265 -11.75 12.55 14.64
CA GLY A 265 -12.48 11.72 13.68
C GLY A 265 -11.74 11.47 12.38
N ILE A 266 -12.13 10.38 11.71
CA ILE A 266 -11.53 9.90 10.46
C ILE A 266 -12.64 9.68 9.42
N GLU A 267 -12.44 10.14 8.19
CA GLU A 267 -13.31 9.80 7.04
C GLU A 267 -12.53 8.91 6.06
N ILE A 268 -13.07 7.72 5.78
CA ILE A 268 -12.50 6.76 4.82
C ILE A 268 -13.32 6.81 3.52
N ILE A 269 -12.65 7.10 2.41
CA ILE A 269 -13.26 7.32 1.09
C ILE A 269 -12.87 6.19 0.13
N ASP A 270 -13.88 5.40 -0.24
CA ASP A 270 -13.83 4.35 -1.26
C ASP A 270 -13.89 4.98 -2.65
N ASP A 271 -12.79 5.58 -3.09
CA ASP A 271 -12.72 6.34 -4.35
C ASP A 271 -13.52 5.67 -5.49
N PRO A 272 -14.62 6.27 -5.97
CA PRO A 272 -15.48 5.65 -6.98
C PRO A 272 -14.92 5.79 -8.39
N ARG A 273 -13.94 6.69 -8.63
CA ARG A 273 -13.40 7.07 -9.96
C ARG A 273 -12.86 5.90 -10.77
N ILE A 274 -12.55 4.77 -10.12
CA ILE A 274 -11.71 3.68 -10.63
C ILE A 274 -12.53 2.36 -10.79
N THR A 275 -13.87 2.42 -10.63
CA THR A 275 -14.74 1.24 -10.57
C THR A 275 -15.12 0.69 -11.97
N TYR A 276 -14.19 0.03 -12.67
CA TYR A 276 -14.42 -0.71 -13.93
C TYR A 276 -15.09 0.08 -15.10
N ASN A 277 -15.13 1.41 -15.04
CA ASN A 277 -15.99 2.29 -15.87
C ASN A 277 -17.51 2.02 -15.76
N ILE A 278 -17.96 1.23 -14.78
CA ILE A 278 -19.38 0.90 -14.58
C ILE A 278 -20.11 2.18 -14.16
N GLY A 279 -20.98 2.70 -15.04
CA GLY A 279 -21.73 3.94 -14.82
C GLY A 279 -21.14 5.19 -15.48
N ILE A 280 -19.94 5.13 -16.07
CA ILE A 280 -19.56 6.13 -17.08
C ILE A 280 -20.43 5.85 -18.31
N LYS A 281 -21.22 6.83 -18.75
CA LYS A 281 -22.05 6.70 -19.97
C LYS A 281 -21.17 6.26 -21.14
N THR A 282 -21.73 5.45 -22.03
CA THR A 282 -21.15 5.06 -23.32
C THR A 282 -21.15 6.22 -24.33
N ASP A 283 -20.82 7.42 -23.88
CA ASP A 283 -20.60 8.59 -24.70
C ASP A 283 -19.17 8.51 -25.25
N THR A 284 -19.04 8.37 -26.57
CA THR A 284 -17.75 8.29 -27.27
C THR A 284 -16.92 9.57 -27.14
N LYS A 285 -17.48 10.67 -26.59
CA LYS A 285 -16.78 11.90 -26.23
C LYS A 285 -16.27 11.93 -24.78
N ALA A 286 -16.70 11.02 -23.91
CA ALA A 286 -16.25 10.91 -22.51
C ALA A 286 -14.86 10.24 -22.39
N GLY A 287 -13.93 10.59 -23.29
CA GLY A 287 -12.60 9.98 -23.43
C GLY A 287 -11.68 10.27 -22.24
N GLY A 288 -11.71 9.41 -21.22
CA GLY A 288 -10.74 9.46 -20.12
C GLY A 288 -9.33 9.16 -20.63
N LEU A 289 -8.37 10.03 -20.28
CA LEU A 289 -6.97 10.09 -20.76
C LEU A 289 -6.34 8.75 -21.17
N SER A 290 -5.62 8.77 -22.29
CA SER A 290 -4.82 7.62 -22.74
C SER A 290 -3.68 7.29 -21.76
N LEU A 291 -3.15 6.06 -21.85
CA LEU A 291 -2.02 5.64 -21.01
C LEU A 291 -0.77 6.52 -21.25
N GLN A 292 -0.53 6.94 -22.50
CA GLN A 292 0.58 7.83 -22.86
C GLN A 292 0.41 9.24 -22.27
N GLU A 293 -0.81 9.80 -22.28
CA GLU A 293 -1.07 11.09 -21.65
C GLU A 293 -0.95 11.03 -20.13
N LEU A 294 -1.43 9.96 -19.50
CA LEU A 294 -1.26 9.72 -18.07
C LEU A 294 0.22 9.60 -17.71
N ARG A 295 1.00 8.81 -18.46
CA ARG A 295 2.47 8.72 -18.30
C ARG A 295 3.16 10.09 -18.43
N ARG A 296 2.77 10.90 -19.42
CA ARG A 296 3.25 12.29 -19.60
C ARG A 296 2.91 13.20 -18.41
N ILE A 297 1.66 13.23 -17.97
CA ILE A 297 1.17 14.11 -16.89
C ILE A 297 1.74 13.70 -15.52
N THR A 298 1.81 12.40 -15.26
CA THR A 298 2.42 11.85 -14.04
C THR A 298 3.94 12.04 -14.02
N GLY A 299 4.59 12.11 -15.17
CA GLY A 299 6.06 12.07 -15.28
C GLY A 299 6.62 10.65 -15.21
N VAL A 300 5.76 9.63 -15.24
CA VAL A 300 6.14 8.23 -15.41
C VAL A 300 6.42 8.00 -16.90
N GLY A 301 7.57 8.49 -17.38
CA GLY A 301 8.00 8.30 -18.77
C GLY A 301 8.06 6.82 -19.18
N GLU A 302 8.00 6.54 -20.48
CA GLU A 302 7.91 5.17 -21.04
C GLU A 302 8.95 4.19 -20.46
N PRO A 303 8.62 2.89 -20.32
CA PRO A 303 9.59 1.85 -19.96
C PRO A 303 10.79 1.89 -20.91
N LYS A 304 12.01 1.99 -20.35
CA LYS A 304 13.26 2.11 -21.13
C LYS A 304 13.76 0.77 -21.71
N TYR A 305 12.85 -0.16 -21.92
CA TYR A 305 13.15 -1.52 -22.38
C TYR A 305 12.00 -2.03 -23.26
N ASP A 306 12.36 -2.62 -24.39
CA ASP A 306 11.43 -3.29 -25.29
C ASP A 306 11.22 -4.73 -24.79
N LEU A 307 10.05 -5.00 -24.19
CA LEU A 307 9.69 -6.33 -23.69
C LEU A 307 9.61 -7.37 -24.80
N ASP A 308 9.08 -7.01 -25.98
CA ASP A 308 8.94 -7.92 -27.12
C ASP A 308 10.28 -8.18 -27.81
N LYS A 309 11.30 -7.34 -27.58
CA LYS A 309 12.70 -7.63 -27.90
C LYS A 309 13.34 -8.49 -26.82
N ILE A 310 13.23 -8.15 -25.54
CA ILE A 310 13.86 -8.91 -24.45
C ILE A 310 13.33 -10.35 -24.39
N VAL A 311 12.01 -10.57 -24.44
CA VAL A 311 11.40 -11.91 -24.46
C VAL A 311 11.84 -12.69 -25.70
N ARG A 312 12.00 -12.02 -26.85
CA ARG A 312 12.48 -12.61 -28.11
C ARG A 312 13.98 -12.91 -28.10
N GLU A 313 14.79 -12.13 -27.37
CA GLU A 313 16.22 -12.37 -27.18
C GLU A 313 16.46 -13.50 -26.18
N PHE A 314 15.74 -13.55 -25.05
CA PHE A 314 15.72 -14.70 -24.13
C PHE A 314 15.19 -15.96 -24.82
N GLY A 315 14.11 -15.87 -25.60
CA GLY A 315 13.60 -16.98 -26.43
C GLY A 315 14.58 -17.44 -27.53
N ARG A 316 15.67 -16.72 -27.77
CA ARG A 316 16.75 -17.06 -28.72
C ARG A 316 18.09 -17.35 -28.04
N ARG A 317 18.23 -17.17 -26.72
CA ARG A 317 19.49 -17.29 -25.97
C ARG A 317 19.21 -17.79 -24.53
N VAL A 318 19.74 -18.91 -24.06
CA VAL A 318 20.87 -19.71 -24.59
C VAL A 318 20.62 -21.21 -24.30
N LYS A 319 20.74 -22.08 -25.32
CA LYS A 319 21.19 -23.46 -25.07
C LYS A 319 22.64 -23.35 -24.60
N TRP A 320 22.89 -23.28 -23.30
CA TRP A 320 24.24 -23.36 -22.77
C TRP A 320 24.75 -24.76 -23.09
N LYS A 321 25.44 -24.91 -24.23
CA LYS A 321 26.43 -25.96 -24.37
C LYS A 321 27.42 -25.74 -23.24
N GLU A 322 27.61 -26.76 -22.43
CA GLU A 322 28.72 -26.83 -21.50
C GLU A 322 29.99 -26.53 -22.29
N ARG A 323 30.70 -25.46 -21.92
CA ARG A 323 32.11 -25.36 -22.24
C ARG A 323 32.79 -26.24 -21.22
N ASP A 324 33.41 -27.31 -21.70
CA ASP A 324 34.24 -28.21 -20.92
C ASP A 324 35.05 -27.46 -19.86
N LEU A 325 34.83 -27.82 -18.59
CA LEU A 325 35.78 -27.55 -17.51
C LEU A 325 36.85 -28.67 -17.45
N SER A 326 36.98 -29.46 -18.53
CA SER A 326 37.81 -30.65 -18.68
C SER A 326 38.83 -30.54 -19.83
N SER A 327 39.45 -29.37 -20.03
CA SER A 327 40.58 -29.25 -20.97
C SER A 327 41.63 -28.18 -20.60
N LYS A 328 42.64 -28.64 -19.82
CA LYS A 328 44.01 -28.09 -19.67
C LYS A 328 44.15 -26.66 -19.13
#